data_AF-A0A1F8KPQ0-F1
#
_entry.id   AF-A0A1F8KPQ0-F1
#
_cell.length_a   1.000
_cell.length_b   1.000
_cell.length_c   1.000
_cell.angle_alpha   90.00
_cell.angle_beta   90.00
_cell.angle_gamma   90.00
#
_symmetry.space_group_name_H-M   'P 1'
#
loop_
_entity.id
_entity.type
_entity.pdbx_description
1 polymer ?
#
loop_
_entity_poly.entity_id
_entity_poly.type
_entity_poly.pdbx_seq_one_letter_code
_entity_poly.pdbx_strand_id
1 'polypeptide(L)'
;MRLDILDYDNAMNDFIGIVIRGFIGFNPLLGQIEHSNSVHAGPIRNVQGENPLDQKLNSIEASYVINISAIRNTDFDEITNYLYTLAMNMQDSLTKYFFKSMGEITDATGLAFNAKGAPLSLDLIINMLEKMSLEFDDNGEPIMPTLIVPPTTIEHMRKLEETSDQKKRFNEMITKKREEYFANKRTRRLS
;
A
#
# COMPACT_ATOMS: atom_id res chain seq x y z
N MET A 1 -26.33 -11.03 -6.30
CA MET A 1 -27.69 -11.30 -6.79
C MET A 1 -27.67 -11.08 -8.29
N ARG A 2 -28.09 -12.05 -9.10
CA ARG A 2 -28.26 -11.86 -10.54
C ARG A 2 -29.76 -11.80 -10.77
N LEU A 3 -30.28 -10.63 -11.12
CA LEU A 3 -31.70 -10.44 -11.40
C LEU A 3 -32.05 -10.86 -12.82
N ASP A 4 -31.04 -11.28 -13.61
CA ASP A 4 -31.14 -11.68 -15.02
C ASP A 4 -31.71 -10.56 -15.91
N ILE A 5 -31.68 -9.32 -15.38
CA ILE A 5 -31.96 -8.07 -16.08
C ILE A 5 -30.62 -7.36 -16.19
N LEU A 6 -29.97 -7.49 -17.34
CA LEU A 6 -28.59 -7.07 -17.56
C LEU A 6 -28.31 -5.64 -17.12
N ASP A 7 -29.19 -4.70 -17.48
CA ASP A 7 -29.02 -3.29 -17.14
C ASP A 7 -29.10 -3.03 -15.64
N TYR A 8 -29.97 -3.76 -14.93
CA TYR A 8 -30.10 -3.62 -13.48
C TYR A 8 -28.90 -4.26 -12.77
N ASP A 9 -28.47 -5.44 -13.21
CA ASP A 9 -27.28 -6.11 -12.66
C ASP A 9 -26.03 -5.23 -12.85
N ASN A 10 -25.87 -4.61 -14.03
CA ASN A 10 -24.79 -3.67 -14.29
C ASN A 10 -24.87 -2.44 -13.39
N ALA A 11 -26.04 -1.80 -13.30
CA ALA A 11 -26.23 -0.62 -12.45
C ALA A 11 -25.97 -0.92 -10.96
N MET A 12 -26.40 -2.09 -10.48
CA MET A 12 -26.15 -2.54 -9.12
C MET A 12 -24.67 -2.80 -8.86
N ASN A 13 -23.98 -3.48 -9.79
CA ASN A 13 -22.54 -3.72 -9.68
C ASN A 13 -21.74 -2.41 -9.71
N ASP A 14 -22.12 -1.47 -10.57
CA ASP A 14 -21.49 -0.14 -10.65
C ASP A 14 -21.68 0.64 -9.35
N PHE A 15 -22.90 0.65 -8.81
CA PHE A 15 -23.20 1.30 -7.53
C PHE A 15 -22.38 0.70 -6.39
N ILE A 16 -22.40 -0.64 -6.24
CA ILE A 16 -21.60 -1.35 -5.24
C ILE A 16 -20.10 -1.02 -5.42
N GLY A 17 -19.62 -1.04 -6.66
CA GLY A 17 -18.24 -0.71 -7.00
C GLY A 17 -17.84 0.72 -6.63
N ILE A 18 -18.72 1.70 -6.83
CA ILE A 18 -18.51 3.09 -6.40
C ILE A 18 -18.41 3.18 -4.88
N VAL A 19 -19.35 2.56 -4.16
CA VAL A 19 -19.37 2.59 -2.69
C VAL A 19 -18.09 1.99 -2.12
N ILE A 20 -17.70 0.81 -2.60
CA ILE A 20 -16.50 0.10 -2.14
C ILE A 20 -15.23 0.91 -2.45
N ARG A 21 -15.10 1.47 -3.67
CA ARG A 21 -13.97 2.35 -4.00
C ARG A 21 -13.92 3.58 -3.12
N GLY A 22 -15.07 4.16 -2.78
CA GLY A 22 -15.17 5.27 -1.83
C GLY A 22 -14.60 4.87 -0.47
N PHE A 23 -15.04 3.76 0.10
CA PHE A 23 -14.51 3.25 1.37
C PHE A 23 -13.00 2.96 1.30
N ILE A 24 -12.53 2.27 0.25
CA ILE A 24 -11.09 2.01 0.05
C ILE A 24 -10.29 3.31 -0.01
N GLY A 25 -10.81 4.35 -0.66
CA GLY A 25 -10.19 5.67 -0.72
C GLY A 25 -10.04 6.36 0.63
N PHE A 26 -10.94 6.09 1.58
CA PHE A 26 -10.82 6.59 2.96
C PHE A 26 -9.84 5.80 3.83
N ASN A 27 -9.39 4.62 3.39
CA ASN A 27 -8.42 3.85 4.14
C ASN A 27 -7.05 4.56 4.12
N PRO A 28 -6.40 4.81 5.26
CA PRO A 28 -5.14 5.55 5.31
C PRO A 28 -3.99 4.96 4.50
N LEU A 29 -4.00 3.64 4.28
CA LEU A 29 -3.03 2.93 3.46
C LEU A 29 -3.50 2.82 2.02
N LEU A 30 -4.66 2.19 1.80
CA LEU A 30 -5.12 1.85 0.45
C LEU A 30 -5.53 3.09 -0.36
N GLY A 31 -5.92 4.19 0.29
CA GLY A 31 -6.24 5.46 -0.35
C GLY A 31 -5.02 6.22 -0.88
N GLN A 32 -3.81 5.90 -0.40
CA GLN A 32 -2.56 6.46 -0.93
C GLN A 32 -2.06 5.73 -2.18
N ILE A 33 -2.63 4.58 -2.50
CA ILE A 33 -2.23 3.74 -3.61
C ILE A 33 -3.11 4.10 -4.82
N GLU A 34 -2.48 4.38 -5.96
CA GLU A 34 -3.22 4.61 -7.20
C GLU A 34 -3.83 3.29 -7.70
N HIS A 35 -5.14 3.30 -7.91
CA HIS A 35 -5.88 2.15 -8.44
C HIS A 35 -6.06 2.35 -9.93
N SER A 36 -5.56 1.40 -10.73
CA SER A 36 -5.79 1.37 -12.17
C SER A 36 -6.46 0.05 -12.58
N ASN A 37 -7.38 0.13 -13.53
CA ASN A 37 -7.99 -1.04 -14.13
C ASN A 37 -7.08 -1.53 -15.26
N SER A 38 -6.60 -2.76 -15.15
CA SER A 38 -5.86 -3.43 -16.24
C SER A 38 -6.79 -4.40 -16.96
N VAL A 39 -6.80 -4.33 -18.29
CA VAL A 39 -7.49 -5.31 -19.17
C VAL A 39 -6.60 -6.54 -19.40
N HIS A 40 -5.35 -6.52 -18.93
CA HIS A 40 -4.42 -7.61 -19.12
C HIS A 40 -4.67 -8.75 -18.13
N ALA A 41 -5.14 -9.89 -18.66
CA ALA A 41 -5.22 -11.14 -17.92
C ALA A 41 -3.86 -11.86 -17.97
N GLY A 42 -2.96 -11.52 -17.05
CA GLY A 42 -1.64 -12.14 -16.96
C GLY A 42 -0.93 -11.82 -15.64
N PRO A 43 0.07 -12.62 -15.24
CA PRO A 43 0.88 -12.32 -14.06
C PRO A 43 1.64 -11.01 -14.27
N ILE A 44 1.79 -10.24 -13.19
CA ILE A 44 2.55 -8.99 -13.21
C ILE A 44 3.99 -9.32 -12.81
N ARG A 45 4.94 -8.98 -13.69
CA ARG A 45 6.37 -9.12 -13.41
C ARG A 45 6.87 -7.92 -12.61
N ASN A 46 7.15 -8.13 -11.33
CA ASN A 46 7.62 -7.07 -10.44
C ASN A 46 9.15 -6.99 -10.36
N VAL A 47 9.84 -8.14 -10.40
CA VAL A 47 11.30 -8.19 -10.36
C VAL A 47 11.81 -8.78 -11.68
N GLN A 48 12.69 -8.04 -12.35
CA GLN A 48 13.39 -8.47 -13.56
C GLN A 48 14.81 -8.91 -13.19
N GLY A 49 15.35 -9.95 -13.83
CA GLY A 49 16.72 -10.43 -13.60
C GLY A 49 16.84 -11.95 -13.60
N GLU A 50 17.90 -12.46 -12.98
CA GLU A 50 18.20 -13.91 -12.89
C GLU A 50 17.14 -14.69 -12.09
N ASN A 51 16.51 -14.06 -11.09
CA ASN A 51 15.41 -14.63 -10.30
C ASN A 51 14.17 -13.75 -10.46
N PRO A 52 13.43 -13.87 -11.58
CA PRO A 52 12.24 -13.08 -11.81
C PRO A 52 11.12 -13.47 -10.83
N LEU A 53 10.44 -12.47 -10.28
CA LEU A 53 9.26 -12.67 -9.43
C LEU A 53 8.02 -12.20 -10.20
N ASP A 54 7.24 -13.18 -10.64
CA ASP A 54 5.95 -12.98 -11.28
C ASP A 54 4.84 -13.17 -10.25
N GLN A 55 4.08 -12.10 -9.96
CA GLN A 55 2.92 -12.17 -9.09
C GLN A 55 1.68 -12.58 -9.86
N LYS A 56 1.05 -13.66 -9.39
CA LYS A 56 -0.24 -14.11 -9.91
C LYS A 56 -1.32 -13.14 -9.46
N LEU A 57 -2.24 -12.84 -10.38
CA LEU A 57 -3.49 -12.18 -10.05
C LEU A 57 -4.24 -13.04 -9.04
N ASN A 58 -4.52 -12.50 -7.86
CA ASN A 58 -5.34 -13.15 -6.86
C ASN A 58 -6.77 -12.63 -6.95
N SER A 59 -7.74 -13.54 -6.97
CA SER A 59 -9.14 -13.18 -6.82
C SER A 59 -9.38 -12.75 -5.37
N ILE A 60 -9.98 -11.57 -5.20
CA ILE A 60 -10.53 -11.14 -3.92
C ILE A 60 -12.03 -11.35 -4.00
N GLU A 61 -12.52 -12.29 -3.20
CA GLU A 61 -13.94 -12.61 -3.09
C GLU A 61 -14.45 -12.13 -1.75
N ALA A 62 -15.52 -11.35 -1.78
CA ALA A 62 -16.27 -10.97 -0.59
C ALA A 62 -17.71 -11.44 -0.77
N SER A 63 -18.16 -12.31 0.14
CA SER A 63 -19.51 -12.86 0.14
C SER A 63 -20.33 -12.22 1.25
N TYR A 64 -21.59 -11.93 0.95
CA TYR A 64 -22.57 -11.47 1.93
C TYR A 64 -23.97 -11.99 1.56
N VAL A 65 -24.82 -12.15 2.56
CA VAL A 65 -26.22 -12.57 2.39
C VAL A 65 -27.11 -11.46 2.94
N ILE A 66 -27.92 -10.86 2.07
CA ILE A 66 -28.95 -9.87 2.44
C ILE A 66 -30.34 -10.49 2.26
N ASN A 67 -31.28 -10.16 3.14
CA ASN A 67 -32.66 -10.62 2.96
C ASN A 67 -33.33 -9.84 1.82
N ILE A 68 -34.02 -10.53 0.92
CA ILE A 68 -34.78 -9.88 -0.16
C ILE A 68 -35.86 -8.93 0.37
N SER A 69 -36.40 -9.17 1.58
CA SER A 69 -37.34 -8.26 2.22
C SER A 69 -36.72 -6.89 2.50
N ALA A 70 -35.43 -6.83 2.82
CA ALA A 70 -34.71 -5.59 3.06
C ALA A 70 -34.67 -4.72 1.79
N ILE A 71 -34.40 -5.35 0.65
CA ILE A 71 -34.42 -4.68 -0.66
C ILE A 71 -35.84 -4.21 -0.99
N ARG A 72 -36.84 -5.10 -0.84
CA ARG A 72 -38.23 -4.80 -1.20
C ARG A 72 -38.82 -3.67 -0.36
N ASN A 73 -38.48 -3.65 0.92
CA ASN A 73 -39.00 -2.67 1.87
C ASN A 73 -38.13 -1.41 1.96
N THR A 74 -37.03 -1.35 1.19
CA THR A 74 -36.03 -0.27 1.26
C THR A 74 -35.55 -0.05 2.69
N ASP A 75 -35.18 -1.13 3.36
CA ASP A 75 -34.56 -1.08 4.68
C ASP A 75 -33.14 -0.53 4.52
N PHE A 76 -33.02 0.78 4.67
CA PHE A 76 -31.75 1.49 4.49
C PHE A 76 -30.69 1.05 5.50
N ASP A 77 -31.08 0.64 6.71
CA ASP A 77 -30.13 0.24 7.74
C ASP A 77 -29.49 -1.11 7.37
N GLU A 78 -30.29 -2.09 6.95
CA GLU A 78 -29.78 -3.39 6.51
C GLU A 78 -28.93 -3.26 5.23
N ILE A 79 -29.37 -2.45 4.27
CA ILE A 79 -28.63 -2.22 3.01
C ILE A 79 -27.30 -1.49 3.29
N THR A 80 -27.29 -0.50 4.18
CA THR A 80 -26.06 0.24 4.53
C THR A 80 -25.08 -0.66 5.27
N ASN A 81 -25.57 -1.46 6.23
CA ASN A 81 -24.73 -2.41 6.95
C ASN A 81 -24.14 -3.48 6.03
N TYR A 82 -24.92 -3.94 5.03
CA TYR A 82 -24.45 -4.81 3.97
C TYR A 82 -23.27 -4.18 3.22
N LEU A 83 -23.43 -2.97 2.67
CA LEU A 83 -22.41 -2.29 1.89
C LEU A 83 -21.15 -2.02 2.72
N TYR A 84 -21.33 -1.59 3.98
CA TYR A 84 -20.23 -1.36 4.91
C TYR A 84 -19.45 -2.65 5.18
N THR A 85 -20.14 -3.75 5.51
CA THR A 85 -19.49 -5.04 5.78
C THR A 85 -18.73 -5.55 4.54
N LEU A 86 -19.33 -5.41 3.36
CA LEU A 86 -18.70 -5.80 2.11
C LEU A 86 -17.42 -5.00 1.84
N ALA A 87 -17.47 -3.69 2.05
CA ALA A 87 -16.30 -2.81 1.91
C ALA A 87 -15.18 -3.16 2.91
N MET A 88 -15.51 -3.41 4.18
CA MET A 88 -14.54 -3.80 5.20
C MET A 88 -13.85 -5.13 4.86
N ASN A 89 -14.61 -6.14 4.42
CA ASN A 89 -14.04 -7.43 4.02
C ASN A 89 -13.08 -7.29 2.82
N MET A 90 -13.42 -6.42 1.86
CA MET A 90 -12.53 -6.13 0.74
C MET A 90 -11.28 -5.37 1.17
N GLN A 91 -11.40 -4.38 2.06
CA GLN A 91 -10.24 -3.67 2.61
C GLN A 91 -9.28 -4.61 3.33
N ASP A 92 -9.78 -5.51 4.16
CA ASP A 92 -8.97 -6.50 4.87
C ASP A 92 -8.22 -7.41 3.90
N SER A 93 -8.92 -7.89 2.86
CA SER A 93 -8.36 -8.77 1.85
C SER A 93 -7.29 -8.06 1.02
N LEU A 94 -7.56 -6.84 0.58
CA LEU A 94 -6.61 -5.99 -0.14
C LEU A 94 -5.37 -5.66 0.70
N THR A 95 -5.56 -5.33 1.98
CA THR A 95 -4.46 -5.00 2.91
C THR A 95 -3.55 -6.21 3.11
N LYS A 96 -4.12 -7.39 3.39
CA LYS A 96 -3.36 -8.64 3.52
C LYS A 96 -2.58 -8.95 2.25
N TYR A 97 -3.23 -8.79 1.10
CA TYR A 97 -2.59 -9.03 -0.18
C TYR A 97 -1.44 -8.04 -0.45
N PHE A 98 -1.66 -6.75 -0.18
CA PHE A 98 -0.64 -5.71 -0.31
C PHE A 98 0.62 -6.05 0.50
N PHE A 99 0.49 -6.32 1.80
CA PHE A 99 1.65 -6.65 2.63
C PHE A 99 2.33 -7.95 2.25
N LYS A 100 1.57 -8.97 1.84
CA LYS A 100 2.13 -10.22 1.32
C LYS A 100 2.95 -9.95 0.06
N SER A 101 2.38 -9.22 -0.89
CA SER A 101 3.03 -8.89 -2.16
C SER A 101 4.31 -8.07 -1.95
N MET A 102 4.24 -7.04 -1.11
CA MET A 102 5.41 -6.23 -0.73
C MET A 102 6.49 -7.08 -0.05
N GLY A 103 6.12 -7.99 0.85
CA GLY A 103 7.05 -8.92 1.49
C GLY A 103 7.80 -9.76 0.46
N GLU A 104 7.07 -10.43 -0.44
CA GLU A 104 7.67 -11.25 -1.50
C GLU A 104 8.63 -10.44 -2.40
N ILE A 105 8.26 -9.22 -2.78
CA ILE A 105 9.09 -8.35 -3.62
C ILE A 105 10.35 -7.90 -2.87
N THR A 106 10.22 -7.47 -1.61
CA THR A 106 11.35 -7.02 -0.80
C THR A 106 12.32 -8.14 -0.44
N ASP A 107 11.82 -9.37 -0.24
CA ASP A 107 12.65 -10.56 -0.07
C ASP A 107 13.41 -10.89 -1.36
N ALA A 108 12.73 -10.89 -2.52
CA ALA A 108 13.34 -11.20 -3.80
C ALA A 108 14.41 -10.17 -4.24
N THR A 109 14.22 -8.90 -3.87
CA THR A 109 15.17 -7.81 -4.19
C THR A 109 16.28 -7.63 -3.16
N GLY A 110 16.24 -8.38 -2.04
CA GLY A 110 17.19 -8.22 -0.94
C GLY A 110 17.04 -6.91 -0.14
N LEU A 111 15.92 -6.21 -0.32
CA LEU A 111 15.57 -5.00 0.44
C LEU A 111 14.98 -5.32 1.82
N ALA A 112 14.57 -6.56 2.05
CA ALA A 112 14.11 -7.02 3.35
C ALA A 112 15.17 -6.77 4.45
N PHE A 113 14.73 -6.20 5.57
CA PHE A 113 15.57 -5.92 6.72
C PHE A 113 15.01 -6.63 7.95
N ASN A 114 15.77 -7.60 8.48
CA ASN A 114 15.39 -8.33 9.68
C ASN A 114 16.11 -7.75 10.91
N ALA A 115 15.35 -7.11 11.79
CA ALA A 115 15.85 -6.52 13.04
C ALA A 115 16.20 -7.55 14.14
N LYS A 116 15.99 -8.85 13.92
CA LYS A 116 16.23 -9.96 14.88
C LYS A 116 15.56 -9.74 16.25
N GLY A 117 14.40 -9.08 16.27
CA GLY A 117 13.67 -8.76 17.50
C GLY A 117 14.20 -7.55 18.27
N ALA A 118 15.18 -6.82 17.73
CA ALA A 118 15.60 -5.55 18.31
C ALA A 118 14.44 -4.53 18.31
N PRO A 119 14.30 -3.70 19.35
CA PRO A 119 13.31 -2.63 19.36
C PRO A 119 13.63 -1.63 18.23
N LEU A 120 12.58 -0.98 17.74
CA LEU A 120 12.74 0.08 16.75
C LEU A 120 13.59 1.21 17.35
N SER A 121 14.68 1.55 16.66
CA SER A 121 15.60 2.63 17.02
C SER A 121 15.86 3.53 15.82
N LEU A 122 16.33 4.74 16.07
CA LEU A 122 16.71 5.66 15.00
C LEU A 122 17.83 5.10 14.12
N ASP A 123 18.80 4.37 14.70
CA ASP A 123 19.83 3.70 13.93
C ASP A 123 19.27 2.63 13.01
N LEU A 124 18.23 1.90 13.44
CA LEU A 124 17.53 0.93 12.61
C LEU A 124 16.87 1.63 11.42
N ILE A 125 16.19 2.76 11.67
CA ILE A 125 15.53 3.55 10.62
C ILE A 125 16.57 4.10 9.64
N ILE A 126 17.69 4.64 10.11
CA ILE A 126 18.79 5.12 9.27
C ILE A 126 19.32 3.98 8.40
N ASN A 127 19.59 2.80 8.98
CA ASN A 127 20.07 1.63 8.25
C ASN A 127 19.07 1.17 7.17
N MET A 128 17.76 1.24 7.45
CA MET A 128 16.72 0.93 6.47
C MET A 128 16.71 1.93 5.32
N LEU A 129 16.77 3.24 5.63
CA LEU A 129 16.83 4.31 4.63
C LEU A 129 18.10 4.24 3.79
N GLU A 130 19.24 3.84 4.37
CA GLU A 130 20.50 3.66 3.64
C GLU A 130 20.37 2.63 2.52
N LYS A 131 19.63 1.53 2.74
CA LYS A 131 19.43 0.48 1.72
C LYS A 131 18.49 0.86 0.57
N MET A 132 17.57 1.79 0.79
CA MET A 132 16.57 2.16 -0.20
C MET A 132 16.96 3.42 -0.98
N SER A 133 16.52 3.55 -2.22
CA SER A 133 16.62 4.83 -2.96
C SER A 133 15.60 5.82 -2.40
N LEU A 134 16.02 7.08 -2.24
CA LEU A 134 15.12 8.18 -1.87
C LEU A 134 14.88 9.08 -3.07
N GLU A 135 13.63 9.53 -3.20
CA GLU A 135 13.26 10.58 -4.13
C GLU A 135 13.40 11.94 -3.46
N PHE A 136 13.62 12.96 -4.27
CA PHE A 136 13.73 14.35 -3.83
C PHE A 136 12.80 15.22 -4.65
N ASP A 137 12.15 16.15 -3.97
CA ASP A 137 11.29 17.15 -4.59
C ASP A 137 12.10 18.22 -5.34
N ASP A 138 11.40 19.19 -5.93
CA ASP A 138 12.04 20.28 -6.67
C ASP A 138 12.85 21.24 -5.77
N ASN A 139 12.59 21.26 -4.47
CA ASN A 139 13.35 22.02 -3.48
C ASN A 139 14.59 21.27 -2.97
N GLY A 140 14.74 19.98 -3.35
CA GLY A 140 15.82 19.12 -2.90
C GLY A 140 15.59 18.54 -1.50
N GLU A 141 14.36 18.58 -1.01
CA GLU A 141 13.93 17.91 0.22
C GLU A 141 13.63 16.43 -0.06
N PRO A 142 14.06 15.50 0.82
CA PRO A 142 13.79 14.09 0.64
C PRO A 142 12.30 13.80 0.85
N ILE A 143 11.70 13.08 -0.10
CA ILE A 143 10.35 12.53 0.06
C ILE A 143 10.47 11.27 0.92
N MET A 144 10.14 11.41 2.21
CA MET A 144 10.29 10.34 3.18
C MET A 144 9.25 9.24 2.96
N PRO A 145 9.63 7.95 3.07
CA PRO A 145 8.68 6.86 2.94
C PRO A 145 7.70 6.82 4.12
N THR A 146 6.47 6.39 3.86
CA THR A 146 5.47 6.14 4.90
C THR A 146 5.86 4.91 5.73
N LEU A 147 6.08 5.11 7.03
CA LEU A 147 6.35 4.03 7.97
C LEU A 147 5.03 3.51 8.58
N ILE A 148 4.75 2.22 8.38
CA ILE A 148 3.57 1.55 8.92
C ILE A 148 3.99 0.64 10.07
N VAL A 149 3.47 0.90 11.27
CA VAL A 149 3.77 0.13 12.47
C VAL A 149 2.52 -0.11 13.31
N PRO A 150 2.49 -1.17 14.14
CA PRO A 150 1.44 -1.35 15.12
C PRO A 150 1.35 -0.18 16.11
N PRO A 151 0.16 0.11 16.69
CA PRO A 151 -0.01 1.23 17.64
C PRO A 151 0.94 1.17 18.84
N THR A 152 1.27 -0.02 19.33
CA THR A 152 2.21 -0.22 20.44
C THR A 152 3.61 0.30 20.11
N THR A 153 4.04 0.19 18.86
CA THR A 153 5.35 0.67 18.40
C THR A 153 5.39 2.20 18.30
N ILE A 154 4.26 2.85 18.02
CA ILE A 154 4.17 4.33 17.93
C ILE A 154 4.52 4.97 19.27
N GLU A 155 4.06 4.39 20.38
CA GLU A 155 4.38 4.90 21.72
C GLU A 155 5.88 4.83 22.03
N HIS A 156 6.54 3.76 21.57
CA HIS A 156 7.99 3.64 21.68
C HIS A 156 8.71 4.67 20.80
N MET A 157 8.24 4.89 19.56
CA MET A 157 8.83 5.89 18.67
C MET A 157 8.77 7.31 19.24
N ARG A 158 7.64 7.69 19.85
CA ARG A 158 7.48 9.03 20.45
C ARG A 158 8.45 9.31 21.60
N LYS A 159 9.01 8.26 22.21
CA LYS A 159 9.97 8.34 23.31
C LYS A 159 11.42 8.25 22.84
N LEU A 160 11.67 8.02 21.56
CA LEU A 160 13.03 8.01 21.01
C LEU A 160 13.55 9.44 20.94
N GLU A 161 14.60 9.72 21.70
CA GLU A 161 15.34 10.98 21.59
C GLU A 161 16.45 10.85 20.55
N GLU A 162 16.52 11.82 19.65
CA GLU A 162 17.59 11.89 18.66
C GLU A 162 18.90 12.39 19.30
N THR A 163 19.93 11.54 19.27
CA THR A 163 21.27 11.98 19.67
C THR A 163 21.92 12.86 18.60
N SER A 164 22.84 13.74 19.01
CA SER A 164 23.57 14.62 18.08
C SER A 164 24.33 13.85 17.00
N ASP A 165 24.83 12.65 17.30
CA ASP A 165 25.57 11.82 16.36
C ASP A 165 24.65 11.16 15.33
N GLN A 166 23.46 10.71 15.75
CA GLN A 166 22.44 10.18 14.83
C GLN A 166 21.95 11.25 13.85
N LYS A 167 21.78 12.50 14.30
CA LYS A 167 21.43 13.63 13.43
C LYS A 167 22.49 13.90 12.36
N LYS A 168 23.77 13.88 12.73
CA LYS A 168 24.87 14.04 11.77
C LYS A 168 24.87 12.94 10.73
N ARG A 169 24.77 11.68 11.19
CA ARG A 169 24.73 10.51 10.30
C ARG A 169 23.54 10.57 9.34
N PHE A 170 22.36 10.95 9.84
CA PHE A 170 21.18 11.12 8.99
C PHE A 170 21.40 12.19 7.92
N ASN A 171 21.94 13.36 8.28
CA ASN A 171 22.22 14.44 7.33
C ASN A 171 23.27 14.06 6.28
N GLU A 172 24.32 13.34 6.67
CA GLU A 172 25.34 12.82 5.77
C GLU A 172 24.73 11.83 4.76
N MET A 173 23.90 10.91 5.26
CA MET A 173 23.17 9.94 4.44
C MET A 173 22.26 10.62 3.42
N ILE A 174 21.47 11.61 3.84
CA ILE A 174 20.58 12.38 2.95
C ILE A 174 21.39 13.14 1.90
N THR A 175 22.50 13.77 2.28
CA THR A 175 23.35 14.53 1.36
C THR A 175 23.92 13.63 0.27
N LYS A 176 24.44 12.46 0.64
CA LYS A 176 24.97 11.49 -0.32
C LYS A 176 23.88 10.99 -1.29
N LYS A 177 22.69 10.64 -0.78
CA LYS A 177 21.57 10.19 -1.63
C LYS A 177 21.07 11.28 -2.57
N ARG A 178 21.10 12.53 -2.13
CA ARG A 178 20.74 13.69 -2.97
C ARG A 178 21.70 13.81 -4.16
N GLU A 179 23.00 13.71 -3.91
CA GLU A 179 24.02 13.74 -4.97
C GLU A 179 23.83 12.60 -5.98
N GLU A 180 23.62 11.38 -5.49
CA GLU A 180 23.35 10.19 -6.33
C GLU A 180 22.08 10.37 -7.18
N TYR A 181 21.00 10.87 -6.59
CA TYR A 181 19.73 11.11 -7.29
C TYR A 181 19.89 12.14 -8.43
N PHE A 182 20.50 13.29 -8.14
CA PHE A 182 20.69 14.33 -9.16
C PHE A 182 21.72 13.94 -10.22
N ALA A 183 22.75 13.16 -9.87
CA ALA A 183 23.67 12.59 -10.84
C ALA A 183 22.93 11.71 -11.85
N ASN A 184 22.10 10.77 -11.38
CA ASN A 184 21.32 9.86 -12.22
C ASN A 184 20.28 10.58 -13.09
N LYS A 185 19.62 11.63 -12.57
CA LYS A 185 18.65 12.45 -13.33
C LYS A 185 19.31 13.22 -14.48
N ARG A 186 20.56 13.67 -14.29
CA ARG A 186 21.34 14.34 -15.36
C ARG A 186 21.70 13.38 -16.48
N THR A 187 22.10 12.14 -16.16
CA THR A 187 22.45 11.13 -17.17
C THR A 187 21.25 10.75 -18.03
N ARG A 188 20.04 10.63 -17.45
CA ARG A 188 18.81 10.33 -18.19
C ARG A 188 18.33 11.43 -19.15
N ARG A 189 18.78 12.68 -18.99
CA ARG A 189 18.44 13.78 -19.91
C ARG A 189 19.36 13.86 -21.14
N LEU A 190 20.47 13.13 -21.13
CA LEU A 190 21.51 13.18 -22.17
C LEU A 190 21.52 11.95 -23.10
N SER A 191 20.65 10.97 -22.85
CA SER A 191 20.38 9.80 -23.69
C SER A 191 19.08 9.97 -24.46
#